data_AF-A0A960MCW7-F1
#
_entry.id   AF-A0A960MCW7-F1
#
_cell.length_a   1.000
_cell.length_b   1.000
_cell.length_c   1.000
_cell.angle_alpha   90.00
_cell.angle_beta   90.00
_cell.angle_gamma   90.00
#
_symmetry.space_group_name_H-M   'P 1'
#
loop_
_entity.id
_entity.type
_entity.pdbx_description
1 polymer ?
#
loop_
_entity_poly.entity_id
_entity_poly.type
_entity_poly.pdbx_seq_one_letter_code
_entity_poly.pdbx_strand_id
1 'polypeptide(L)'
;SEGQGNLTNREHIDILKQQADSLVRYLLFADEAEFPKKGLPGDRPYADDFLAGKRPDKKGRSLRDLNLKDRMFEYRCSYMIYSDLFQSLPPVFKNHVYRRLGEALEPATGGRDYAFLSNAERTAIREILRDTLTDLPAGW
;
A
#
# COMPACT_ATOMS: atom_id res chain seq x y z
N SER A 1 -25.47 -32.02 -15.49
CA SER A 1 -25.18 -30.88 -16.37
C SER A 1 -23.97 -30.15 -15.84
N GLU A 2 -22.82 -30.50 -16.40
CA GLU A 2 -21.56 -29.79 -16.23
C GLU A 2 -21.59 -28.55 -17.13
N GLY A 3 -21.17 -27.41 -16.60
CA GLY A 3 -21.06 -26.20 -17.40
C GLY A 3 -20.73 -24.99 -16.55
N GLN A 4 -19.45 -24.79 -16.26
CA GLN A 4 -18.78 -23.47 -16.12
C GLN A 4 -17.34 -23.68 -15.63
N GLY A 5 -16.48 -24.11 -16.55
CA GLY A 5 -15.04 -24.18 -16.34
C GLY A 5 -14.35 -23.91 -17.66
N ASN A 6 -14.33 -22.65 -18.10
CA ASN A 6 -13.42 -22.17 -19.15
C ASN A 6 -13.51 -20.64 -19.24
N LEU A 7 -12.92 -19.97 -18.26
CA LEU A 7 -12.33 -18.66 -18.53
C LEU A 7 -11.03 -18.93 -19.31
N THR A 8 -10.81 -18.19 -20.38
CA THR A 8 -9.57 -18.26 -21.15
C THR A 8 -8.39 -17.79 -20.31
N ASN A 9 -7.16 -18.25 -20.61
CA ASN A 9 -5.94 -17.80 -19.90
C ASN A 9 -5.80 -16.27 -19.87
N ARG A 10 -6.33 -15.56 -20.89
CA ARG A 10 -6.31 -14.10 -20.95
C ARG A 10 -7.27 -13.47 -19.94
N GLU A 11 -8.49 -13.96 -19.84
CA GLU A 11 -9.48 -13.47 -18.88
C GLU A 11 -9.03 -13.68 -17.43
N HIS A 12 -8.41 -14.82 -17.12
CA HIS A 12 -7.81 -15.06 -15.81
C HIS A 12 -6.70 -14.06 -15.47
N ILE A 13 -5.83 -13.73 -16.44
CA ILE A 13 -4.77 -12.74 -16.25
C ILE A 13 -5.37 -11.34 -16.03
N ASP A 14 -6.42 -10.98 -16.75
CA ASP A 14 -7.03 -9.66 -16.63
C ASP A 14 -7.74 -9.49 -15.27
N ILE A 15 -8.42 -10.53 -14.77
CA ILE A 15 -8.99 -10.52 -13.42
C ILE A 15 -7.89 -10.36 -12.37
N LEU A 16 -6.79 -11.10 -12.47
CA LEU A 16 -5.65 -10.97 -11.55
C LEU A 16 -5.09 -9.54 -11.53
N LYS A 17 -4.93 -8.91 -12.70
CA LYS A 17 -4.46 -7.52 -12.78
C LYS A 17 -5.43 -6.55 -12.12
N GLN A 18 -6.74 -6.70 -12.37
CA GLN A 18 -7.76 -5.85 -11.75
C GLN A 18 -7.75 -5.98 -10.22
N GLN A 19 -7.64 -7.20 -9.70
CA GLN A 19 -7.56 -7.41 -8.24
C GLN A 19 -6.29 -6.82 -7.65
N ALA A 20 -5.16 -6.91 -8.36
CA ALA A 20 -3.92 -6.28 -7.93
C ALA A 20 -4.04 -4.75 -7.92
N ASP A 21 -4.65 -4.17 -8.95
CA ASP A 21 -4.91 -2.73 -9.03
C ASP A 21 -5.81 -2.25 -7.88
N SER A 22 -6.91 -2.97 -7.59
CA SER A 22 -7.79 -2.67 -6.46
C SER A 22 -7.05 -2.74 -5.12
N LEU A 23 -6.19 -3.75 -4.93
CA LEU A 23 -5.40 -3.87 -3.71
C LEU A 23 -4.37 -2.74 -3.58
N VAL A 24 -3.71 -2.33 -4.66
CA VAL A 24 -2.77 -1.20 -4.63
C VAL A 24 -3.49 0.12 -4.30
N ARG A 25 -4.69 0.34 -4.86
CA ARG A 25 -5.53 1.49 -4.49
C ARG A 25 -5.85 1.52 -3.00
N TYR A 26 -6.22 0.37 -2.44
CA TYR A 26 -6.44 0.24 -1.00
C TYR A 26 -5.17 0.51 -0.19
N LEU A 27 -4.06 -0.12 -0.57
CA LEU A 27 -2.78 0.06 0.11
C LEU A 27 -2.35 1.53 0.12
N LEU A 28 -2.56 2.27 -0.97
CA LEU A 28 -2.16 3.67 -1.10
C LEU A 28 -3.22 4.67 -0.63
N PHE A 29 -4.31 4.22 -0.01
CA PHE A 29 -5.40 5.08 0.45
C PHE A 29 -5.96 5.98 -0.66
N ALA A 30 -6.11 5.45 -1.88
CA ALA A 30 -6.58 6.21 -3.03
C ALA A 30 -8.00 6.78 -2.88
N ASP A 31 -8.81 6.12 -2.05
CA ASP A 31 -10.18 6.50 -1.72
C ASP A 31 -10.32 6.88 -0.23
N GLU A 32 -9.29 7.51 0.34
CA GLU A 32 -9.34 8.03 1.72
C GLU A 32 -10.51 9.00 1.88
N ALA A 33 -11.36 8.76 2.87
CA ALA A 33 -12.47 9.66 3.18
C ALA A 33 -11.94 11.02 3.63
N GLU A 34 -12.70 12.08 3.31
CA GLU A 34 -12.33 13.43 3.74
C GLU A 34 -12.17 13.50 5.27
N PHE A 35 -11.02 14.00 5.71
CA PHE A 35 -10.75 14.15 7.14
C PHE A 35 -11.58 15.30 7.73
N PRO A 36 -12.08 15.18 8.97
CA PRO A 36 -12.75 16.28 9.65
C PRO A 36 -11.85 17.53 9.69
N LYS A 37 -12.42 18.72 9.47
CA LYS A 37 -11.65 19.99 9.44
C LYS A 37 -10.82 20.26 10.71
N LYS A 38 -11.19 19.67 11.84
CA LYS A 38 -10.49 19.81 13.13
C LYS A 38 -9.43 18.73 13.36
N GLY A 39 -9.21 17.82 12.41
CA GLY A 39 -8.48 16.59 12.61
C GLY A 39 -9.25 15.58 13.46
N LEU A 40 -8.65 14.42 13.68
CA LEU A 40 -9.15 13.44 14.65
C LEU A 40 -8.46 13.65 15.99
N PRO A 41 -9.21 13.60 17.12
CA PRO A 41 -8.58 13.59 18.43
C PRO A 41 -7.73 12.31 18.56
N GLY A 42 -6.42 12.48 18.75
CA GLY A 42 -5.53 11.37 19.04
C GLY A 42 -5.79 10.87 20.46
N ASP A 43 -6.32 9.66 20.58
CA ASP A 43 -6.39 8.97 21.87
C ASP A 43 -5.02 8.37 22.18
N ARG A 44 -4.33 8.90 23.21
CA ARG A 44 -2.90 8.59 23.45
C ARG A 44 -2.63 7.11 23.70
N PRO A 45 -3.38 6.40 24.56
CA PRO A 45 -3.15 4.97 24.79
C PRO A 45 -3.33 4.14 23.51
N TYR A 46 -4.35 4.44 22.71
CA TYR A 46 -4.55 3.78 21.42
C TYR A 46 -3.42 4.07 20.44
N ALA A 47 -2.96 5.32 20.37
CA ALA A 47 -1.84 5.70 19.51
C ALA A 47 -0.54 4.98 19.94
N ASP A 48 -0.26 4.91 21.24
CA ASP A 48 0.94 4.25 21.77
C ASP A 48 0.91 2.74 21.47
N ASP A 49 -0.21 2.06 21.73
CA ASP A 49 -0.39 0.64 21.41
C ASP A 49 -0.25 0.37 19.91
N PHE A 50 -0.84 1.25 19.08
CA PHE A 50 -0.74 1.13 17.63
C PHE A 50 0.70 1.32 17.13
N LEU A 51 1.44 2.27 17.70
CA LEU A 51 2.83 2.58 17.35
C LEU A 51 3.83 1.54 17.88
N ALA A 52 3.47 0.72 18.87
CA ALA A 52 4.31 -0.38 19.34
C ALA A 52 4.66 -1.39 18.22
N GLY A 53 3.80 -1.53 17.21
CA GLY A 53 4.02 -2.39 16.04
C GLY A 53 4.82 -1.75 14.89
N LYS A 54 5.46 -0.59 15.11
CA LYS A 54 6.22 0.12 14.08
C LYS A 54 7.36 -0.73 13.52
N ARG A 55 7.53 -0.63 12.20
CA ARG A 55 8.71 -1.08 11.48
C ARG A 55 9.37 0.17 10.90
N PRO A 56 10.34 0.76 11.60
CA PRO A 56 11.03 1.95 11.11
C PRO A 56 12.03 1.57 10.02
N ASP A 57 12.18 2.44 9.03
CA ASP A 57 13.28 2.40 8.09
C ASP A 57 14.58 2.92 8.71
N LYS A 58 15.67 2.99 7.93
CA LYS A 58 16.97 3.50 8.43
C LYS A 58 16.94 4.98 8.84
N LYS A 59 15.91 5.73 8.44
CA LYS A 59 15.70 7.15 8.79
C LYS A 59 14.69 7.31 9.94
N GLY A 60 14.20 6.23 10.53
CA GLY A 60 13.23 6.24 11.63
C GLY A 60 11.77 6.40 11.22
N ARG A 61 11.46 6.42 9.91
CA ARG A 61 10.11 6.60 9.36
C ARG A 61 9.37 5.27 9.30
N SER A 62 8.06 5.26 9.48
CA SER A 62 7.25 4.03 9.44
C SER A 62 5.89 4.23 8.78
N LEU A 63 5.37 3.18 8.13
CA LEU A 63 4.00 3.16 7.61
C LEU A 63 2.91 3.26 8.68
N ARG A 64 3.28 3.14 9.96
CA ARG A 64 2.39 3.37 11.10
C ARG A 64 2.48 4.78 11.67
N ASP A 65 3.33 5.66 11.12
CA ASP A 65 3.39 7.05 11.55
C ASP A 65 2.04 7.73 11.30
N LEU A 66 1.39 8.18 12.38
CA LEU A 66 0.08 8.81 12.34
C LEU A 66 0.22 10.30 12.06
N ASN A 67 -0.64 10.84 11.19
CA ASN A 67 -0.74 12.28 10.95
C ASN A 67 -1.93 12.87 11.72
N LEU A 68 -3.14 12.32 11.50
CA LEU A 68 -4.42 12.66 12.13
C LEU A 68 -4.87 14.13 12.04
N LYS A 69 -4.16 14.97 11.28
CA LYS A 69 -4.52 16.37 11.05
C LYS A 69 -5.37 16.53 9.82
N ASP A 70 -4.89 16.02 8.69
CA ASP A 70 -5.53 16.11 7.38
C ASP A 70 -5.60 14.76 6.64
N ARG A 71 -5.00 13.71 7.22
CA ARG A 71 -4.96 12.33 6.73
C ARG A 71 -4.68 11.36 7.87
N MET A 72 -4.91 10.07 7.64
CA MET A 72 -4.70 9.03 8.66
C MET A 72 -3.21 8.82 8.97
N PHE A 73 -2.41 8.56 7.94
CA PHE A 73 -0.99 8.24 8.05
C PHE A 73 -0.10 9.32 7.44
N GLU A 74 1.09 9.53 8.02
CA GLU A 74 2.08 10.47 7.49
C GLU A 74 2.56 10.05 6.10
N TYR A 75 2.75 8.74 5.89
CA TYR A 75 3.09 8.13 4.61
C TYR A 75 1.92 7.25 4.17
N ARG A 76 1.18 7.64 3.12
CA ARG A 76 -0.04 6.94 2.66
C ARG A 76 0.25 5.63 1.94
N CYS A 77 0.74 4.66 2.69
CA CYS A 77 0.84 3.26 2.33
C CYS A 77 0.51 2.41 3.57
N SER A 78 -0.44 1.50 3.44
CA SER A 78 -0.98 0.74 4.57
C SER A 78 0.07 -0.18 5.19
N TYR A 79 0.21 -0.12 6.51
CA TYR A 79 1.02 -1.05 7.29
C TYR A 79 0.54 -2.50 7.18
N MET A 80 -0.67 -2.75 6.64
CA MET A 80 -1.17 -4.11 6.40
C MET A 80 -0.38 -4.87 5.35
N ILE A 81 0.50 -4.20 4.60
CA ILE A 81 1.49 -4.88 3.75
C ILE A 81 2.41 -5.83 4.54
N TYR A 82 2.56 -5.60 5.85
CA TYR A 82 3.31 -6.48 6.77
C TYR A 82 2.46 -7.59 7.40
N SER A 83 1.15 -7.64 7.13
CA SER A 83 0.27 -8.65 7.74
C SER A 83 0.54 -10.05 7.19
N ASP A 84 0.28 -11.07 7.99
CA ASP A 84 0.38 -12.47 7.56
C ASP A 84 -0.49 -12.76 6.35
N LEU A 85 -1.66 -12.12 6.24
CA LEU A 85 -2.55 -12.22 5.09
C LEU A 85 -1.88 -11.75 3.80
N PHE A 86 -1.24 -10.59 3.83
CA PHE A 86 -0.52 -10.07 2.67
C PHE A 86 0.70 -10.94 2.33
N GLN A 87 1.46 -11.33 3.35
CA GLN A 87 2.67 -12.14 3.16
C GLN A 87 2.39 -13.52 2.60
N SER A 88 1.22 -14.09 2.92
CA SER A 88 0.73 -15.39 2.47
C SER A 88 0.01 -15.34 1.10
N LEU A 89 -0.05 -14.18 0.45
CA LEU A 89 -0.63 -14.09 -0.90
C LEU A 89 0.13 -15.01 -1.88
N PRO A 90 -0.57 -15.63 -2.86
CA PRO A 90 0.07 -16.45 -3.88
C PRO A 90 1.22 -15.68 -4.57
N PRO A 91 2.42 -16.27 -4.73
CA PRO A 91 3.61 -15.54 -5.18
C PRO A 91 3.43 -14.74 -6.47
N VAL A 92 2.73 -15.32 -7.45
CA VAL A 92 2.44 -14.65 -8.74
C VAL A 92 1.60 -13.39 -8.52
N PHE A 93 0.55 -13.48 -7.71
CA PHE A 93 -0.30 -12.34 -7.40
C PHE A 93 0.44 -11.28 -6.57
N LYS A 94 1.17 -11.69 -5.53
CA LYS A 94 1.99 -10.78 -4.71
C LYS A 94 3.01 -10.02 -5.54
N ASN A 95 3.68 -10.69 -6.49
CA ASN A 95 4.60 -10.03 -7.42
C ASN A 95 3.89 -9.02 -8.33
N HIS A 96 2.70 -9.32 -8.81
CA HIS A 96 1.91 -8.35 -9.59
C HIS A 96 1.52 -7.12 -8.75
N VAL A 97 1.13 -7.33 -7.50
CA VAL A 97 0.81 -6.25 -6.55
C VAL A 97 2.05 -5.39 -6.29
N TYR A 98 3.21 -5.99 -5.99
CA TYR A 98 4.45 -5.24 -5.79
C TYR A 98 4.87 -4.46 -7.03
N ARG A 99 4.85 -5.07 -8.22
CA ARG A 99 5.19 -4.34 -9.46
C ARG A 99 4.27 -3.13 -9.64
N ARG A 100 2.96 -3.31 -9.47
CA ARG A 100 1.98 -2.23 -9.63
C ARG A 100 2.12 -1.14 -8.57
N LEU A 101 2.42 -1.52 -7.33
CA LEU A 101 2.73 -0.60 -6.23
C LEU A 101 4.00 0.20 -6.55
N GLY A 102 5.04 -0.46 -7.08
CA GLY A 102 6.27 0.19 -7.52
C GLY A 102 6.02 1.23 -8.61
N GLU A 103 5.24 0.86 -9.64
CA GLU A 103 4.80 1.77 -10.72
C GLU A 103 3.98 2.96 -10.18
N ALA A 104 3.05 2.69 -9.26
CA ALA A 104 2.26 3.73 -8.62
C ALA A 104 3.15 4.69 -7.83
N LEU A 105 4.20 4.19 -7.18
CA LEU A 105 5.11 5.00 -6.37
C LEU A 105 6.27 5.60 -7.16
N GLU A 106 6.43 5.31 -8.45
CA GLU A 106 7.55 5.85 -9.22
C GLU A 106 7.44 7.39 -9.33
N PRO A 107 8.43 8.16 -8.86
CA PRO A 107 8.41 9.61 -9.00
C PRO A 107 8.28 10.04 -10.47
N ALA A 108 7.55 11.11 -10.74
CA ALA A 108 7.28 11.65 -12.10
C ALA A 108 6.40 10.81 -13.03
N THR A 109 6.24 9.49 -12.83
CA THR A 109 5.41 8.63 -13.72
C THR A 109 4.25 7.92 -13.02
N GLY A 110 4.17 8.01 -11.69
CA GLY A 110 3.02 7.52 -10.92
C GLY A 110 1.72 8.07 -11.49
N GLY A 111 0.95 7.20 -12.14
CA GLY A 111 -0.18 7.58 -13.01
C GLY A 111 -1.24 8.45 -12.34
N ARG A 112 -2.16 9.00 -13.14
CA ARG A 112 -3.20 9.97 -12.69
C ARG A 112 -4.00 9.49 -11.47
N ASP A 113 -4.23 8.19 -11.36
CA ASP A 113 -4.99 7.57 -10.26
C ASP A 113 -4.35 7.78 -8.87
N TYR A 114 -3.06 8.14 -8.82
CA TYR A 114 -2.33 8.35 -7.59
C TYR A 114 -1.84 9.78 -7.42
N ALA A 115 -2.34 10.75 -8.22
CA ALA A 115 -1.84 12.13 -8.24
C ALA A 115 -1.92 12.87 -6.89
N PHE A 116 -2.70 12.35 -5.93
CA PHE A 116 -2.77 12.85 -4.55
C PHE A 116 -1.47 12.63 -3.75
N LEU A 117 -0.59 11.71 -4.17
CA LEU A 117 0.74 11.50 -3.58
C LEU A 117 1.76 12.43 -4.23
N SER A 118 2.47 13.20 -3.40
CA SER A 118 3.60 14.02 -3.86
C SER A 118 4.80 13.16 -4.24
N ASN A 119 5.71 13.67 -5.08
CA ASN A 119 6.96 12.95 -5.42
C ASN A 119 7.84 12.66 -4.19
N ALA A 120 7.83 13.55 -3.19
CA ALA A 120 8.57 13.37 -1.94
C ALA A 120 7.98 12.22 -1.13
N GLU A 121 6.66 12.16 -1.02
CA GLU A 121 5.96 11.09 -0.30
C GLU A 121 6.12 9.73 -0.99
N ARG A 122 5.99 9.70 -2.32
CA ARG A 122 6.28 8.51 -3.15
C ARG A 122 7.68 7.95 -2.87
N THR A 123 8.69 8.82 -2.90
CA THR A 123 10.08 8.48 -2.60
C THR A 123 10.20 7.94 -1.17
N ALA A 124 9.58 8.61 -0.19
CA ALA A 124 9.62 8.16 1.20
C ALA A 124 9.02 6.76 1.38
N ILE A 125 7.86 6.48 0.79
CA ILE A 125 7.23 5.17 0.85
C ILE A 125 8.12 4.11 0.20
N ARG A 126 8.71 4.37 -0.97
CA ARG A 126 9.62 3.43 -1.65
C ARG A 126 10.83 3.08 -0.80
N GLU A 127 11.43 4.08 -0.16
CA GLU A 127 12.56 3.89 0.76
C GLU A 127 12.15 3.07 1.99
N ILE A 128 11.00 3.40 2.61
CA ILE A 128 10.48 2.65 3.76
C ILE A 128 10.28 1.18 3.39
N LEU A 129 9.59 0.90 2.27
CA LEU A 129 9.33 -0.45 1.82
C LEU A 129 10.63 -1.21 1.52
N ARG A 130 11.59 -0.57 0.83
CA ARG A 130 12.90 -1.16 0.53
C ARG A 130 13.68 -1.55 1.78
N ASP A 131 13.61 -0.75 2.84
CA ASP A 131 14.33 -1.00 4.09
C ASP A 131 13.61 -2.00 5.01
N THR A 132 12.29 -2.19 4.86
CA THR A 132 11.46 -2.93 5.84
C THR A 132 10.85 -4.23 5.32
N LEU A 133 10.84 -4.46 4.01
CA LEU A 133 10.40 -5.71 3.39
C LEU A 133 11.59 -6.51 2.86
N THR A 134 11.53 -7.83 3.02
CA THR A 134 12.59 -8.76 2.61
C THR A 134 12.26 -9.54 1.34
N ASP A 135 11.04 -9.40 0.82
CA ASP A 135 10.50 -10.20 -0.28
C ASP A 135 10.11 -9.35 -1.51
N LEU A 136 10.62 -8.12 -1.59
CA LEU A 136 10.40 -7.24 -2.74
C LEU A 136 11.03 -7.82 -4.02
N PRO A 137 10.41 -7.62 -5.19
CA PRO A 137 10.93 -8.13 -6.45
C PRO A 137 12.22 -7.42 -6.86
N ALA A 138 13.00 -8.09 -7.73
CA ALA A 138 14.17 -7.47 -8.34
C ALA A 138 13.76 -6.21 -9.12
N GLY A 139 14.51 -5.12 -8.94
CA GLY A 139 14.23 -3.83 -9.60
C GLY A 139 13.26 -2.90 -8.86
N TRP A 140 12.93 -3.20 -7.60
CA TRP A 140 12.19 -2.28 -6.72
C TRP A 140 12.88 -0.91 -6.53
#